data_AF-N8Y8B2-F1
#
_entry.id   AF-N8Y8B2-F1
#
_cell.length_a   1.000
_cell.length_b   1.000
_cell.length_c   1.000
_cell.angle_alpha   90.00
_cell.angle_beta   90.00
_cell.angle_gamma   90.00
#
_symmetry.space_group_name_H-M   'P 1'
#
loop_
_entity.id
_entity.type
_entity.pdbx_description
1 polymer ?
#
loop_
_entity_poly.entity_id
_entity_poly.type
_entity_poly.pdbx_seq_one_letter_code
_entity_poly.pdbx_strand_id
1 'polypeptide(L)' 'MIKNVTVHKMYEEFQQFPVIQYVGEYDESFNLIKLFNPFNQELSRIFGTYQWALIGSDEVFFVEEDSDFQERTI' A
#
# COMPACT_ATOMS: atom_id res chain seq x y z
N MET A 1 14.96 3.46 -2.08
CA MET A 1 14.59 3.82 -3.48
C MET A 1 13.15 4.31 -3.49
N ILE A 2 12.80 5.34 -4.28
CA ILE A 2 11.43 5.87 -4.36
C ILE A 2 10.76 5.43 -5.68
N LYS A 3 9.55 4.88 -5.62
CA LYS A 3 8.77 4.43 -6.79
C LYS A 3 7.27 4.61 -6.58
N ASN A 4 6.51 4.55 -7.67
CA ASN A 4 5.06 4.42 -7.57
C ASN A 4 4.67 3.03 -7.07
N VAL A 5 3.58 2.99 -6.31
CA VAL A 5 2.99 1.81 -5.67
C VAL A 5 1.53 1.74 -6.06
N THR A 6 1.11 0.58 -6.54
CA THR A 6 -0.27 0.29 -6.91
C THR A 6 -1.05 -0.07 -5.66
N VAL A 7 -2.08 0.72 -5.38
CA VAL A 7 -2.93 0.52 -4.20
C VAL A 7 -4.39 0.42 -4.60
N HIS A 8 -5.12 -0.38 -3.84
CA HIS A 8 -6.55 -0.60 -4.02
C HIS A 8 -7.26 -0.27 -2.73
N LYS A 9 -8.23 0.64 -2.77
CA LYS A 9 -9.02 0.95 -1.58
C LYS A 9 -9.88 -0.27 -1.21
N MET A 10 -9.80 -0.68 0.05
CA MET A 10 -10.55 -1.80 0.60
C MET A 10 -11.99 -1.38 0.90
N TYR A 11 -12.88 -2.36 0.99
CA TYR A 11 -14.32 -2.19 1.30
C TYR A 11 -15.13 -1.41 0.26
N GLU A 12 -14.54 -1.18 -0.92
CA GLU A 12 -15.19 -0.65 -2.11
C GLU A 12 -15.14 -1.71 -3.23
N GLU A 13 -16.09 -1.70 -4.17
CA GLU A 13 -16.05 -2.61 -5.31
C GLU A 13 -14.87 -2.24 -6.23
N PHE A 14 -13.76 -2.99 -6.13
CA PHE A 14 -12.50 -2.73 -6.86
C PHE A 14 -12.65 -2.61 -8.38
N GLN A 15 -13.72 -3.16 -8.97
CA GLN A 15 -13.99 -3.04 -10.41
C GLN A 15 -14.59 -1.68 -10.81
N GLN A 16 -15.08 -0.90 -9.85
CA GLN A 16 -15.72 0.39 -10.11
C GLN A 16 -14.76 1.57 -9.93
N PHE A 17 -13.62 1.37 -9.26
CA PHE A 17 -12.68 2.43 -8.95
C PHE A 17 -11.41 2.34 -9.81
N PRO A 18 -10.85 3.49 -10.23
CA PRO A 18 -9.60 3.51 -10.97
C PRO A 18 -8.45 2.98 -10.12
N VAL A 19 -7.48 2.34 -10.76
CA VAL A 19 -6.21 1.98 -10.14
C VAL A 19 -5.55 3.23 -9.55
N ILE A 20 -5.18 3.17 -8.27
CA ILE A 20 -4.58 4.30 -7.55
C ILE A 20 -3.07 4.09 -7.48
N GLN A 21 -2.31 5.17 -7.67
CA GLN A 21 -0.86 5.17 -7.60
C GLN A 21 -0.39 6.06 -6.45
N TYR A 22 0.28 5.46 -5.47
CA TYR A 22 0.90 6.11 -4.31
C TYR A 22 2.42 6.14 -4.46
N VAL A 23 3.12 6.83 -3.57
CA VAL A 23 4.59 6.91 -3.56
C VAL A 23 5.13 6.04 -2.43
N GLY A 24 5.96 5.06 -2.79
CA GLY A 24 6.62 4.14 -1.86
C GLY A 24 8.10 4.44 -1.71
N GLU A 25 8.58 4.36 -0.47
CA GLU A 25 10.00 4.29 -0.15
C GLU A 25 10.38 2.84 0.18
N TYR A 26 11.42 2.34 -0.47
CA TYR A 26 11.92 0.97 -0.32
C TYR A 26 13.31 0.94 0.29
N ASP A 27 13.58 -0.08 1.11
CA ASP A 27 14.91 -0.38 1.63
C ASP A 27 15.84 -1.04 0.57
N GLU A 28 17.07 -1.40 0.97
CA GLU A 28 18.06 -2.04 0.09
C GLU A 28 17.68 -3.47 -0.32
N SER A 29 16.78 -4.11 0.43
CA SER A 29 16.25 -5.45 0.15
C SER A 29 14.93 -5.41 -0.64
N PHE A 30 14.55 -4.23 -1.15
CA PHE A 30 13.29 -3.99 -1.87
C PHE A 30 12.03 -4.18 -1.02
N ASN A 31 12.09 -4.07 0.29
CA ASN A 31 10.89 -4.02 1.14
C ASN A 31 10.31 -2.61 1.15
N LEU A 32 8.98 -2.50 1.04
CA LEU A 32 8.27 -1.23 1.17
C LEU A 32 8.27 -0.80 2.65
N ILE A 33 8.95 0.30 2.97
CA ILE A 33 9.11 0.81 4.34
C ILE A 33 8.25 2.04 4.64
N LYS A 34 7.88 2.83 3.63
CA LYS A 34 6.94 3.96 3.76
C LYS A 34 6.05 4.06 2.55
N LEU A 35 4.84 4.56 2.75
CA LEU A 35 3.85 4.74 1.69
C LEU A 35 3.13 6.06 1.89
N PHE A 36 3.03 6.85 0.83
CA PHE A 36 2.42 8.17 0.84
C PHE A 36 1.37 8.30 -0.25
N ASN A 37 0.22 8.90 0.08
CA ASN A 37 -0.77 9.24 -0.92
C ASN A 37 -0.36 10.48 -1.74
N PRO A 38 -1.12 10.89 -2.78
CA PRO A 38 -0.81 12.06 -3.61
C PRO A 38 -0.78 13.40 -2.85
N PHE A 39 -1.34 13.45 -1.64
CA PHE A 39 -1.33 14.61 -0.75
C PHE A 39 -0.16 14.58 0.25
N ASN A 40 0.79 13.67 0.06
CA ASN A 40 1.95 13.46 0.94
C ASN A 40 1.57 13.08 2.39
N GLN A 41 0.43 12.42 2.56
CA GLN A 41 0.03 11.85 3.85
C GLN A 41 0.54 10.41 3.94
N GLU A 42 1.15 10.07 5.07
CA GLU A 42 1.73 8.76 5.32
C GLU A 42 0.67 7.74 5.70
N LEU A 43 0.82 6.53 5.15
CA LEU A 43 0.06 5.36 5.55
C LEU A 43 0.88 4.52 6.51
N SER A 44 0.20 3.91 7.48
CA SER A 44 0.78 2.94 8.41
C SER A 44 0.45 1.53 7.98
N ARG A 45 1.47 0.67 7.94
CA ARG A 45 1.30 -0.77 7.69
C ARG A 45 0.51 -1.42 8.83
N ILE A 46 -0.47 -2.24 8.49
CA ILE A 46 -1.18 -3.09 9.44
C ILE A 46 -0.38 -4.39 9.57
N PHE A 47 0.35 -4.53 10.67
CA PHE A 47 1.22 -5.68 10.94
C PHE A 47 0.49 -7.02 10.76
N GLY A 48 1.17 -7.96 10.08
CA GLY A 48 0.64 -9.30 9.81
C GLY A 48 -0.34 -9.37 8.64
N THR A 49 -0.50 -8.28 7.88
CA THR A 49 -1.38 -8.19 6.70
C THR A 49 -0.69 -7.46 5.55
N TYR A 50 -1.32 -7.46 4.38
CA TYR A 50 -0.89 -6.72 3.18
C TYR A 50 -1.59 -5.36 3.05
N GLN A 51 -2.06 -4.83 4.17
CA GLN A 51 -2.92 -3.66 4.23
C GLN A 51 -2.19 -2.49 4.87
N TRP A 52 -2.50 -1.31 4.36
CA TRP A 52 -1.97 -0.04 4.84
C TRP A 52 -3.13 0.90 5.13
N ALA A 53 -3.13 1.54 6.29
CA ALA A 53 -4.17 2.46 6.73
C ALA A 53 -3.67 3.91 6.67
N LEU A 54 -4.51 4.81 6.16
CA LEU A 54 -4.21 6.23 6.24
C LEU A 54 -4.34 6.71 7.69
N ILE A 55 -3.29 7.34 8.21
CA ILE A 55 -3.26 7.77 9.62
C ILE A 55 -4.34 8.83 9.86
N GLY A 56 -5.24 8.55 10.80
CA GLY A 56 -6.33 9.46 11.18
C GLY A 56 -7.59 9.35 10.32
N SER A 57 -7.71 8.32 9.48
CA SER A 57 -8.97 7.95 8.82
C SER A 57 -9.25 6.45 8.93
N ASP A 58 -10.44 6.04 8.51
CA ASP A 58 -10.84 4.62 8.40
C ASP A 58 -10.48 4.02 7.03
N GLU A 59 -9.69 4.73 6.22
CA GLU A 59 -9.34 4.28 4.89
C GLU A 59 -8.20 3.26 4.94
N VAL A 60 -8.48 2.08 4.39
CA VAL A 60 -7.54 0.96 4.29
C VAL A 60 -7.31 0.63 2.83
N PHE A 61 -6.07 0.34 2.49
CA PHE A 61 -5.64 0.03 1.13
C PHE A 61 -4.91 -1.31 1.11
N PHE A 62 -5.22 -2.13 0.12
CA PHE A 62 -4.39 -3.26 -0.29
C PHE A 62 -3.26 -2.75 -1.18
N VAL A 63 -2.05 -3.26 -0.97
CA VAL A 63 -0.82 -2.83 -1.66
C VAL A 63 -0.23 -4.00 -2.43
N GLU A 64 -0.14 -3.89 -3.76
CA GLU A 64 0.31 -5.00 -4.61
C GLU A 64 1.80 -5.31 -4.47
N GLU A 65 2.64 -4.27 -4.32
CA GLU A 65 4.10 -4.39 -4.30
C GLU A 65 4.67 -4.65 -2.89
N ASP A 66 3.82 -4.93 -1.91
CA ASP A 66 4.26 -5.28 -0.56
C ASP A 66 4.86 -6.71 -0.58
N SER A 67 6.15 -6.85 -0.27
CA SER A 67 6.89 -8.12 -0.37
C SER A 67 6.32 -9.24 0.51
N ASP A 68 5.62 -8.93 1.61
CA ASP A 68 4.96 -9.95 2.43
C ASP A 68 3.87 -10.66 1.60
N PHE A 69 3.32 -10.01 0.56
CA PHE A 69 2.35 -10.61 -0.37
C PHE A 69 2.97 -11.76 -1.19
N GLN A 70 4.21 -11.60 -1.65
CA GLN A 70 4.85 -12.59 -2.53
C GLN A 70 5.26 -13.88 -1.80
N GLU A 71 5.43 -13.86 -0.48
CA GLU A 71 5.84 -15.05 0.29
C GLU A 71 4.72 -16.07 0.54
N ARG A 72 3.46 -15.81 0.13
CA ARG A 72 2.32 -16.73 0.40
C ARG A 72 1.54 -17.22 -0.82
N THR A 73 2.19 -17.34 -1.97
CA THR A 73 1.61 -18.13 -3.08
C THR A 73 2.20 -19.54 -3.02
N ILE A 74 1.45 -20.46 -2.40
CA ILE A 74 1.71 -21.91 -2.35
C ILE A 74 1.28 -22.56 -3.65
#